data_AF-A0A851VYW9-F1
#
_entry.id   AF-A0A851VYW9-F1
#
_cell.length_a   1.000
_cell.length_b   1.000
_cell.length_c   1.000
_cell.angle_alpha   90.00
_cell.angle_beta   90.00
_cell.angle_gamma   90.00
#
_symmetry.space_group_name_H-M   'P 1'
#
loop_
_entity.id
_entity.type
_entity.pdbx_description
1 polymer ?
#
loop_
_entity_poly.entity_id
_entity_poly.type
_entity_poly.pdbx_seq_one_letter_code
_entity_poly.pdbx_strand_id
1 'polypeptide(L)' 'LGVFVPPHALRLPPEPITRWGHFWCDVTVNGLDTVRVPMAVVQFMRPKTKRFRRWQQQQRQQLESSRERLL' A
#
# COMPACT_ATOMS: atom_id res chain seq x y z
N LEU A 1 -7.23 -8.89 -4.82
CA LEU A 1 -6.46 -9.34 -6.01
C LEU A 1 -5.58 -10.49 -5.55
N GLY A 2 -5.96 -11.74 -5.85
CA GLY A 2 -5.26 -12.96 -5.42
C GLY A 2 -4.24 -13.46 -6.43
N VAL A 3 -3.61 -12.54 -7.17
CA VAL A 3 -2.67 -12.85 -8.26
C VAL A 3 -1.25 -12.64 -7.73
N PHE A 4 -0.37 -13.61 -7.99
CA PHE A 4 1.05 -13.54 -7.67
C PHE A 4 1.86 -13.37 -8.95
N VAL A 5 2.73 -12.35 -8.98
CA VAL A 5 3.65 -12.11 -10.10
C VAL A 5 5.08 -12.27 -9.57
N PRO A 6 5.88 -13.19 -10.13
CA PRO A 6 7.25 -13.36 -9.68
C PRO A 6 8.14 -12.21 -10.19
N PRO A 7 9.22 -11.83 -9.46
CA PRO A 7 10.06 -10.69 -9.82
C PRO A 7 10.66 -10.75 -11.22
N HIS A 8 11.03 -11.93 -11.71
CA HIS A 8 11.62 -12.12 -13.03
C HIS A 8 10.63 -11.89 -14.19
N ALA A 9 9.32 -11.96 -13.92
CA ALA A 9 8.27 -11.72 -14.91
C ALA A 9 7.83 -10.26 -14.95
N LEU A 10 8.29 -9.42 -14.02
CA LEU A 10 7.94 -8.01 -13.94
C LEU A 10 9.09 -7.15 -14.44
N ARG A 11 8.78 -6.21 -15.32
CA ARG A 11 9.72 -5.23 -15.85
C ARG A 11 9.25 -3.81 -15.49
N LEU A 12 10.12 -3.09 -14.81
CA LEU A 12 9.94 -1.67 -14.51
C LEU A 12 10.35 -0.80 -15.72
N PRO A 13 9.92 0.47 -15.76
CA PRO A 13 10.47 1.44 -16.70
C PRO A 13 12.01 1.49 -16.63
N PRO A 14 12.69 1.76 -17.76
CA PRO A 14 14.15 1.82 -17.78
C PRO A 14 14.69 2.99 -16.95
N GLU A 15 13.96 4.10 -16.87
CA GLU A 15 14.31 5.21 -15.99
C GLU A 15 13.98 4.89 -14.51
N PRO A 16 14.93 5.10 -13.58
CA PRO A 16 14.67 4.90 -12.16
C PRO A 16 13.50 5.73 -11.62
N ILE A 17 12.60 5.06 -10.91
CA ILE A 17 11.47 5.70 -10.23
C ILE A 17 11.97 6.38 -8.95
N THR A 18 12.06 7.71 -8.97
CA THR A 18 12.57 8.54 -7.86
C THR A 18 11.53 9.49 -7.27
N ARG A 19 10.30 9.48 -7.80
CA ARG A 19 9.22 10.38 -7.42
C ARG A 19 7.93 9.60 -7.14
N TRP A 20 7.08 10.18 -6.30
CA TRP A 20 5.71 9.69 -6.10
C TRP A 20 4.87 9.94 -7.36
N GLY A 21 3.94 9.03 -7.67
CA GLY A 21 3.08 9.18 -8.84
C GLY A 21 2.53 7.87 -9.39
N HIS A 22 1.90 7.96 -10.56
CA HIS A 22 1.39 6.82 -11.31
C HIS A 22 2.39 6.43 -12.39
N PHE A 23 2.71 5.16 -12.44
CA PHE A 23 3.64 4.56 -13.39
C PHE A 23 3.01 3.31 -14.00
N TRP A 24 3.73 2.70 -14.92
CA TRP A 24 3.36 1.44 -15.55
C TRP A 24 4.49 0.44 -15.37
N CYS A 25 4.15 -0.83 -15.17
CA CYS A 25 5.08 -1.94 -15.30
C CYS A 25 4.55 -2.93 -16.34
N ASP A 26 5.47 -3.65 -16.96
CA ASP A 26 5.14 -4.71 -17.90
C ASP A 26 5.28 -6.06 -17.18
N VAL A 27 4.29 -6.93 -17.36
CA VAL A 27 4.26 -8.27 -16.79
C VAL A 27 4.21 -9.28 -17.90
N THR A 28 5.21 -10.16 -17.98
CA THR A 28 5.27 -11.23 -18.95
C THR A 28 4.66 -12.51 -18.38
N VAL A 29 3.60 -13.01 -19.01
CA VAL A 29 2.90 -14.25 -18.68
C VAL A 29 3.42 -15.36 -19.58
N ASN A 30 3.85 -16.47 -18.97
CA ASN A 30 4.36 -17.66 -19.66
C ASN A 30 5.50 -17.41 -20.66
N GLY A 31 6.22 -16.28 -20.53
CA GLY A 31 7.31 -15.90 -21.43
C GLY A 31 6.87 -15.45 -22.84
N LEU A 32 5.56 -15.26 -23.07
CA LEU A 32 5.01 -14.95 -24.39
C LEU A 32 4.22 -13.64 -24.37
N ASP A 33 3.22 -13.56 -23.49
CA ASP A 33 2.30 -12.43 -23.46
C ASP A 33 2.81 -11.37 -22.50
N THR A 34 2.86 -10.11 -22.92
CA THR A 34 3.26 -9.00 -22.05
C THR A 34 2.10 -8.05 -21.85
N VAL A 35 1.71 -7.86 -20.59
CA VAL A 35 0.59 -7.00 -20.19
C VAL A 35 1.11 -5.80 -19.43
N ARG A 36 0.62 -4.61 -19.78
CA ARG A 36 0.99 -3.36 -19.12
C ARG A 36 0.03 -3.05 -17.97
N VAL A 37 0.56 -2.99 -16.76
CA VAL A 37 -0.20 -2.87 -15.51
C VAL A 37 0.07 -1.50 -14.87
N PRO A 38 -0.99 -0.76 -14.48
CA PRO A 38 -0.80 0.52 -13.80
C PRO A 38 -0.33 0.27 -12.35
N MET A 39 0.65 1.06 -11.91
CA MET A 39 1.20 1.00 -10.56
C MET A 39 1.25 2.40 -9.93
N ALA A 40 0.98 2.50 -8.63
CA ALA A 40 1.10 3.74 -7.88
C ALA A 40 2.30 3.67 -6.93
N VAL A 41 3.16 4.68 -7.00
CA VAL A 41 4.33 4.85 -6.14
C VAL A 41 3.95 5.87 -5.09
N VAL A 42 3.77 5.39 -3.86
CA VAL A 42 3.26 6.16 -2.71
C VAL A 42 4.23 6.08 -1.55
N GLN A 43 4.15 7.05 -0.64
CA GLN A 43 4.94 7.04 0.58
C GLN A 43 4.69 5.75 1.35
N PHE A 44 5.75 4.99 1.63
CA PHE A 44 5.65 3.79 2.43
C PHE A 44 5.26 4.15 3.88
N MET A 45 4.02 3.87 4.24
CA MET A 45 3.57 3.95 5.62
C MET A 45 3.75 2.59 6.28
N ARG A 46 4.62 2.50 7.29
CA ARG A 46 4.83 1.26 8.03
C ARG A 46 3.48 0.79 8.59
N PRO A 47 2.99 -0.41 8.22
CA PRO A 47 1.70 -0.88 8.69
C PRO A 47 1.68 -0.90 10.22
N LYS A 48 0.69 -0.21 10.81
CA LYS A 48 0.51 -0.24 12.27
C LYS A 48 0.29 -1.67 12.72
N THR A 49 0.88 -2.06 13.85
CA THR A 49 0.61 -3.38 14.43
C THR A 49 -0.85 -3.46 14.88
N LYS A 50 -1.41 -4.68 14.95
CA LYS A 50 -2.77 -4.88 15.50
C LYS A 50 -2.89 -4.28 16.91
N ARG A 51 -1.86 -4.45 17.75
CA ARG A 51 -1.79 -3.89 19.11
C ARG A 51 -1.87 -2.37 19.08
N PHE A 52 -1.08 -1.72 18.23
CA PHE A 52 -1.08 -0.27 18.15
C PHE A 52 -2.44 0.28 17.66
N ARG A 53 -3.07 -0.37 16.68
CA ARG A 53 -4.43 0.00 16.24
C ARG A 53 -5.46 -0.08 17.39
N ARG A 54 -5.43 -1.16 18.18
CA ARG A 54 -6.32 -1.35 19.34
C ARG A 54 -6.09 -0.27 20.41
N TRP A 55 -4.83 0.02 20.72
CA TRP A 55 -4.48 1.09 21.67
C TRP A 55 -5.02 2.46 21.21
N GLN A 56 -4.89 2.80 19.93
CA GLN A 56 -5.44 4.05 19.40
C GLN A 56 -6.98 4.13 19.49
N GLN A 57 -7.68 3.02 19.29
CA GLN A 57 -9.14 2.96 19.46
C GLN A 57 -9.55 3.22 20.91
N GLN A 58 -8.86 2.57 21.87
CA GLN A 58 -9.11 2.79 23.30
C GLN A 58 -8.87 4.25 23.70
N GLN A 59 -7.81 4.88 23.19
CA GLN A 59 -7.55 6.30 23.45
C GLN A 59 -8.65 7.21 22.90
N ARG A 60 -9.16 6.94 21.69
CA ARG A 60 -10.30 7.70 21.14
C ARG A 60 -11.56 7.55 21.99
N GLN A 61 -11.90 6.33 22.38
CA GLN A 61 -13.05 6.06 23.24
C GLN A 61 -12.93 6.75 24.60
N GLN A 62 -11.72 6.72 25.20
CA GLN A 62 -11.47 7.43 26.45
C GLN A 62 -11.67 8.94 26.28
N LEU A 63 -11.13 9.54 25.21
CA LEU A 63 -11.28 10.95 24.92
C LEU A 63 -12.75 11.35 24.69
N GLU A 64 -13.51 10.55 23.94
CA GLU A 64 -14.94 10.74 23.70
C GLU A 64 -15.72 10.66 25.02
N SER A 65 -15.49 9.63 25.84
CA SER A 65 -16.15 9.46 27.14
C SER A 65 -15.83 10.58 28.14
N SER A 66 -14.63 11.16 28.07
CA SER A 66 -14.24 12.29 28.91
C SER A 66 -14.91 13.57 28.43
N ARG A 67 -15.05 13.74 27.11
CA ARG A 67 -15.75 14.88 26.53
C ARG A 67 -17.25 14.87 26.86
N GLU A 68 -17.90 13.71 26.78
CA GLU A 68 -19.32 13.55 27.14
C GLU A 68 -19.59 13.84 28.62
N ARG A 69 -18.64 13.54 29.52
CA ARG A 69 -18.76 13.84 30.95
C ARG A 69 -18.61 15.32 31.29
N LEU A 70 -18.05 16.13 30.38
CA LEU A 70 -17.83 17.56 30.56
C LEU A 70 -18.93 18.42 29.91
N LEU A 71 -19.91 17.79 29.25
CA LEU A 71 -21.11 18.41 28.68
C LEU A 71 -22.32 18.13 29.58
#